data_AF-F3BZB4-F1
#
_entry.id   AF-F3BZB4-F1
#
_cell.length_a   1.000
_cell.length_b   1.000
_cell.length_c   1.000
_cell.angle_alpha   90.00
_cell.angle_beta   90.00
_cell.angle_gamma   90.00
#
_symmetry.space_group_name_H-M   'P 1'
#
loop_
_entity.id
_entity.type
_entity.pdbx_description
1 polymer ?
#
loop_
_entity_poly.entity_id
_entity_poly.type
_entity_poly.pdbx_seq_one_letter_code
_entity_poly.pdbx_strand_id
1 'polypeptide(L)'
;MLKTLSVKNLTVFRELNLTCSPGLNVIVGENGMGKTHLLKVAYALIATSAEAAKKANLAEPTKTYLQKAYADKLTGVFRPESVGRLARRKQGRGRCEISLAFDDSALDTRISFATSAKTDVQIEKLSEKWDEQSPLYLPTRELLTIFPGFVSVYEGHYLEFEETWRDTCLHLGSPTLKGPREKWAAQILEPIEQALGGKVVLDNNGRFYLNVPGSGSMEMPLVAEGLRKLAMLARLIATGSVLDKGYLFWDEPEANLNPRLIRLVASVIHALSSQGVQVFIATHSFFL
;
A
#
# COMPACT_ATOMS: atom_id res chain seq x y z
N MET A 1 -8.81 13.45 2.69
CA MET A 1 -8.92 11.98 2.53
C MET A 1 -9.56 11.66 1.20
N LEU A 2 -9.46 10.41 0.75
CA LEU A 2 -10.14 9.93 -0.45
C LEU A 2 -11.63 9.79 -0.15
N LYS A 3 -12.48 10.48 -0.89
CA LYS A 3 -13.94 10.46 -0.73
C LYS A 3 -14.62 9.52 -1.70
N THR A 4 -14.10 9.42 -2.93
CA THR A 4 -14.71 8.59 -3.97
C THR A 4 -13.64 7.96 -4.86
N LEU A 5 -13.79 6.67 -5.13
CA LEU A 5 -13.06 5.92 -6.14
C LEU A 5 -14.05 5.43 -7.19
N SER A 6 -13.93 5.96 -8.41
CA SER A 6 -14.73 5.56 -9.57
C SER A 6 -13.84 4.87 -10.60
N VAL A 7 -14.25 3.70 -11.06
CA VAL A 7 -13.56 2.95 -12.12
C VAL A 7 -14.54 2.48 -13.17
N LYS A 8 -14.14 2.56 -14.45
CA LYS A 8 -14.91 2.08 -15.59
C LYS A 8 -14.02 1.27 -16.52
N ASN A 9 -14.47 0.08 -16.90
CA ASN A 9 -13.73 -0.88 -17.71
C ASN A 9 -12.30 -1.14 -17.20
N LEU A 10 -12.10 -1.25 -15.89
CA LEU A 10 -10.82 -1.59 -15.27
C LEU A 10 -10.79 -3.06 -14.89
N THR A 11 -9.92 -3.85 -15.49
CA THR A 11 -9.71 -5.28 -15.20
C THR A 11 -11.01 -6.10 -15.23
N VAL A 12 -11.53 -6.51 -14.08
CA VAL A 12 -12.81 -7.23 -13.94
C VAL A 12 -14.03 -6.30 -13.92
N PHE A 13 -13.86 -5.04 -13.53
CA PHE A 13 -14.93 -4.08 -13.34
C PHE A 13 -15.45 -3.50 -14.66
N ARG A 14 -16.78 -3.58 -14.86
CA ARG A 14 -17.48 -2.83 -15.91
C ARG A 14 -17.58 -1.36 -15.52
N GLU A 15 -18.12 -1.13 -14.34
CA GLU A 15 -18.29 0.18 -13.73
C GLU A 15 -18.44 -0.04 -12.23
N LEU A 16 -17.82 0.81 -11.43
CA LEU A 16 -17.92 0.81 -9.98
C LEU A 16 -17.71 2.25 -9.49
N ASN A 17 -18.56 2.68 -8.57
CA ASN A 17 -18.44 3.94 -7.86
C ASN A 17 -18.46 3.64 -6.36
N LEU A 18 -17.31 3.80 -5.70
CA LEU A 18 -17.17 3.58 -4.26
C LEU A 18 -17.17 4.92 -3.54
N THR A 19 -18.04 5.07 -2.55
CA THR A 19 -17.97 6.16 -1.57
C THR A 19 -17.14 5.68 -0.38
N CYS A 20 -16.10 6.42 -0.03
CA CYS A 20 -15.14 6.03 1.00
C CYS A 20 -15.43 6.77 2.31
N SER A 21 -15.33 6.04 3.42
CA SER A 21 -15.29 6.58 4.77
C SER A 21 -13.92 7.23 5.03
N PRO A 22 -13.85 8.35 5.78
CA PRO A 22 -12.58 8.98 6.13
C PRO A 22 -11.71 8.13 7.08
N GLY A 23 -12.31 7.12 7.73
CA GLY A 23 -11.63 6.24 8.67
C GLY A 23 -11.34 4.85 8.09
N LEU A 24 -12.31 3.95 8.16
CA LEU A 24 -12.14 2.54 7.80
C LEU A 24 -13.04 2.17 6.61
N ASN A 25 -12.43 1.53 5.60
CA ASN A 25 -13.06 1.06 4.38
C ASN A 25 -12.76 -0.43 4.21
N VAL A 26 -13.79 -1.28 4.28
CA VAL A 26 -13.63 -2.74 4.15
C VAL A 26 -14.30 -3.21 2.87
N ILE A 27 -13.51 -3.78 1.95
CA ILE A 27 -13.95 -4.32 0.68
C ILE A 27 -13.96 -5.85 0.81
N VAL A 28 -15.17 -6.41 0.91
CA VAL A 28 -15.41 -7.85 1.08
C VAL A 28 -15.89 -8.46 -0.23
N GLY A 29 -15.39 -9.64 -0.57
CA GLY A 29 -15.83 -10.39 -1.74
C GLY A 29 -14.99 -11.64 -1.99
N GLU A 30 -15.42 -12.47 -2.92
CA GLU A 30 -14.71 -13.70 -3.26
C GLU A 30 -13.38 -13.43 -3.99
N ASN A 31 -12.56 -14.47 -4.11
CA ASN A 31 -11.32 -14.40 -4.88
C ASN A 31 -11.63 -14.13 -6.37
N GLY A 32 -10.83 -13.26 -6.98
CA GLY A 32 -11.04 -12.86 -8.38
C GLY A 32 -12.06 -11.74 -8.63
N MET A 33 -12.73 -11.21 -7.60
CA MET A 33 -13.67 -10.08 -7.76
C MET A 33 -12.99 -8.69 -7.88
N GLY A 34 -11.66 -8.62 -7.90
CA GLY A 34 -10.91 -7.38 -8.14
C GLY A 34 -10.65 -6.51 -6.90
N LYS A 35 -10.82 -7.05 -5.67
CA LYS A 35 -10.57 -6.32 -4.41
C LYS A 35 -9.16 -5.71 -4.37
N THR A 36 -8.13 -6.55 -4.53
CA THR A 36 -6.72 -6.13 -4.66
C THR A 36 -6.51 -5.07 -5.74
N HIS A 37 -7.24 -5.15 -6.86
CA HIS A 37 -7.08 -4.19 -7.96
C HIS A 37 -7.60 -2.81 -7.59
N LEU A 38 -8.65 -2.72 -6.77
CA LEU A 38 -9.16 -1.43 -6.26
C LEU A 38 -8.15 -0.77 -5.33
N LEU A 39 -7.58 -1.53 -4.40
CA LEU A 39 -6.52 -1.06 -3.51
C LEU A 39 -5.32 -0.57 -4.32
N LYS A 40 -4.85 -1.38 -5.27
CA LYS A 40 -3.70 -1.04 -6.12
C LYS A 40 -3.91 0.19 -6.98
N VAL A 41 -5.09 0.41 -7.55
CA VAL A 41 -5.36 1.61 -8.36
C VAL A 41 -5.38 2.87 -7.50
N ALA A 42 -6.04 2.83 -6.34
CA ALA A 42 -6.05 3.97 -5.42
C ALA A 42 -4.63 4.26 -4.93
N TYR A 43 -3.91 3.22 -4.50
CA TYR A 43 -2.51 3.30 -4.10
C TYR A 43 -1.64 3.92 -5.20
N ALA A 44 -1.69 3.42 -6.43
CA ALA A 44 -0.83 3.87 -7.51
C ALA A 44 -0.98 5.39 -7.76
N LEU A 45 -2.22 5.88 -7.87
CA LEU A 45 -2.46 7.30 -8.16
C LEU A 45 -2.06 8.21 -6.99
N ILE A 46 -2.37 7.81 -5.74
CA ILE A 46 -1.99 8.59 -4.55
C ILE A 46 -0.47 8.56 -4.36
N ALA A 47 0.17 7.40 -4.52
CA ALA A 47 1.62 7.24 -4.39
C ALA A 47 2.38 8.08 -5.43
N THR A 48 1.93 8.10 -6.69
CA THR A 48 2.53 8.94 -7.73
C THR A 48 2.51 10.42 -7.35
N SER A 49 1.40 10.89 -6.77
CA SER A 49 1.27 12.28 -6.31
C SER A 49 2.24 12.59 -5.17
N ALA A 50 2.30 11.71 -4.16
CA ALA A 50 3.18 11.87 -2.99
C ALA A 50 4.66 11.72 -3.29
N GLU A 51 5.04 10.91 -4.28
CA GLU A 51 6.40 10.82 -4.78
C GLU A 51 6.79 12.08 -5.56
N ALA A 52 5.87 12.66 -6.33
CA ALA A 52 6.10 13.90 -7.06
C ALA A 52 6.29 15.08 -6.10
N ALA A 53 5.49 15.15 -5.02
CA ALA A 53 5.59 16.18 -3.98
C ALA A 53 7.01 16.29 -3.36
N LYS A 54 7.76 15.18 -3.32
CA LYS A 54 9.11 15.13 -2.74
C LYS A 54 10.21 15.54 -3.71
N LYS A 55 9.91 15.70 -5.00
CA LYS A 55 10.89 16.06 -6.03
C LYS A 55 11.00 17.58 -6.11
N ALA A 56 12.15 18.12 -5.72
CA ALA A 56 12.41 19.57 -5.71
C ALA A 56 12.16 20.28 -7.05
N ASN A 57 12.29 19.56 -8.17
CA ASN A 57 12.11 20.12 -9.52
C ASN A 57 10.64 20.11 -10.01
N LEU A 58 9.68 19.64 -9.20
CA LEU A 58 8.26 19.55 -9.56
C LEU A 58 7.42 20.39 -8.60
N ALA A 59 7.41 21.70 -8.81
CA ALA A 59 6.63 22.62 -7.98
C ALA A 59 5.12 22.33 -8.06
N GLU A 60 4.60 22.02 -9.24
CA GLU A 60 3.16 21.82 -9.48
C GLU A 60 2.88 20.63 -10.43
N PRO A 61 1.68 20.02 -10.34
CA PRO A 61 1.25 18.98 -11.26
C PRO A 61 1.14 19.46 -12.70
N THR A 62 1.73 18.71 -13.63
CA THR A 62 1.58 18.94 -15.08
C THR A 62 1.02 17.70 -15.76
N LYS A 63 0.22 17.90 -16.81
CA LYS A 63 -0.31 16.80 -17.62
C LYS A 63 0.82 15.92 -18.16
N THR A 64 1.81 16.52 -18.80
CA THR A 64 2.93 15.80 -19.43
C THR A 64 3.65 14.88 -18.46
N TYR A 65 3.95 15.35 -17.24
CA TYR A 65 4.56 14.50 -16.22
C TYR A 65 3.62 13.37 -15.78
N LEU A 66 2.37 13.71 -15.44
CA LEU A 66 1.41 12.73 -14.88
C LEU A 66 0.98 11.66 -15.89
N GLN A 67 0.93 11.96 -17.20
CA GLN A 67 0.60 10.97 -18.24
C GLN A 67 1.52 9.76 -18.19
N LYS A 68 2.83 10.01 -18.08
CA LYS A 68 3.83 8.97 -17.99
C LYS A 68 3.95 8.42 -16.57
N ALA A 69 3.99 9.29 -15.56
CA ALA A 69 4.18 8.86 -14.17
C ALA A 69 3.07 7.91 -13.68
N TYR A 70 1.80 8.19 -14.01
CA TYR A 70 0.71 7.26 -13.68
C TYR A 70 0.78 5.96 -14.48
N ALA A 71 1.15 6.01 -15.76
CA ALA A 71 1.28 4.80 -16.56
C ALA A 71 2.41 3.90 -16.05
N ASP A 72 3.57 4.49 -15.74
CA ASP A 72 4.72 3.80 -15.17
C ASP A 72 4.36 3.18 -13.81
N LYS A 73 3.75 3.94 -12.89
CA LYS A 73 3.35 3.45 -11.56
C LYS A 73 2.29 2.35 -11.64
N LEU A 74 1.26 2.51 -12.47
CA LEU A 74 0.26 1.46 -12.69
C LEU A 74 0.90 0.20 -13.27
N THR A 75 1.87 0.35 -14.17
CA THR A 75 2.58 -0.77 -14.77
C THR A 75 3.49 -1.46 -13.75
N GLY A 76 4.20 -0.72 -12.90
CA GLY A 76 5.03 -1.30 -11.83
C GLY A 76 4.21 -2.00 -10.74
N VAL A 77 3.08 -1.42 -10.34
CA VAL A 77 2.19 -1.97 -9.30
C VAL A 77 1.42 -3.21 -9.77
N PHE A 78 0.94 -3.23 -11.02
CA PHE A 78 0.16 -4.35 -11.54
C PHE A 78 0.98 -5.38 -12.33
N ARG A 79 2.19 -5.02 -12.79
CA ARG A 79 3.04 -5.81 -13.69
C ARG A 79 2.36 -6.32 -14.98
N PRO A 80 1.56 -5.51 -15.70
CA PRO A 80 1.16 -5.86 -17.05
C PRO A 80 2.30 -5.57 -18.05
N GLU A 81 2.25 -6.17 -19.24
CA GLU A 81 3.13 -5.79 -20.35
C GLU A 81 2.97 -4.31 -20.81
N SER A 82 1.82 -3.70 -20.51
CA SER A 82 1.51 -2.30 -20.82
C SER A 82 0.28 -1.84 -20.05
N VAL A 83 0.16 -0.54 -19.77
CA VAL A 83 -0.98 0.03 -19.03
C VAL A 83 -2.34 -0.30 -19.69
N GLY A 84 -2.40 -0.36 -21.03
CA GLY A 84 -3.60 -0.71 -21.77
C GLY A 84 -4.15 -2.12 -21.48
N ARG A 85 -3.30 -3.05 -20.99
CA ARG A 85 -3.73 -4.40 -20.56
C ARG A 85 -4.57 -4.38 -19.28
N LEU A 86 -4.53 -3.28 -18.51
CA LEU A 86 -5.41 -3.09 -17.34
C LEU A 86 -6.84 -2.75 -17.76
N ALA A 87 -7.06 -2.29 -18.99
CA ALA A 87 -8.41 -2.08 -19.49
C ALA A 87 -9.10 -3.44 -19.70
N ARG A 88 -10.35 -3.54 -19.25
CA ARG A 88 -11.18 -4.74 -19.36
C ARG A 88 -11.25 -5.22 -20.81
N ARG A 89 -10.89 -6.48 -21.03
CA ARG A 89 -10.95 -7.11 -22.36
C ARG A 89 -12.39 -7.15 -22.86
N LYS A 90 -12.63 -6.58 -24.03
CA LYS A 90 -13.88 -6.68 -24.77
C LYS A 90 -13.57 -6.68 -26.27
N GLN A 91 -14.50 -7.20 -27.07
CA GLN A 91 -14.40 -7.11 -28.53
C GLN A 91 -14.44 -5.63 -28.95
N GLY A 92 -13.50 -5.21 -29.79
CA GLY A 92 -13.35 -3.82 -30.22
C GLY A 92 -12.51 -2.93 -29.30
N ARG A 93 -12.47 -1.63 -29.60
CA ARG A 93 -11.69 -0.66 -28.81
C ARG A 93 -12.41 -0.36 -27.49
N GLY A 94 -11.67 -0.45 -26.39
CA GLY A 94 -12.13 -0.08 -25.06
C GLY A 94 -11.36 1.08 -24.48
N ARG A 95 -12.02 1.85 -23.62
CA ARG A 95 -11.41 2.88 -22.79
C ARG A 95 -11.66 2.55 -21.33
N CYS A 96 -10.59 2.53 -20.55
CA CYS A 96 -10.61 2.47 -19.09
C CYS A 96 -10.60 3.89 -18.54
N GLU A 97 -11.35 4.14 -17.49
CA GLU A 97 -11.41 5.43 -16.80
C GLU A 97 -11.26 5.18 -15.29
N ILE A 98 -10.46 6.02 -14.64
CA ILE A 98 -10.21 5.98 -13.20
C ILE A 98 -10.35 7.43 -12.69
N SER A 99 -11.15 7.64 -11.64
CA SER A 99 -11.32 8.93 -10.99
C SER A 99 -11.18 8.77 -9.49
N LEU A 100 -10.35 9.61 -8.88
CA LEU A 100 -10.27 9.80 -7.44
C LEU A 100 -10.81 11.20 -7.11
N ALA A 101 -11.73 11.27 -6.16
CA ALA A 101 -12.18 12.54 -5.58
C ALA A 101 -11.85 12.56 -4.10
N PHE A 102 -11.33 13.68 -3.61
CA PHE A 102 -10.87 13.85 -2.24
C PHE A 102 -11.75 14.87 -1.50
N ASP A 103 -11.58 14.98 -0.18
CA ASP A 103 -12.22 16.06 0.59
C ASP A 103 -11.75 17.44 0.12
N ASP A 104 -10.45 17.53 -0.24
CA ASP A 104 -9.87 18.68 -0.89
C ASP A 104 -9.91 18.47 -2.41
N SER A 105 -10.82 19.18 -3.07
CA SER A 105 -11.04 19.04 -4.51
C SER A 105 -9.82 19.43 -5.36
N ALA A 106 -8.84 20.14 -4.79
CA ALA A 106 -7.57 20.44 -5.46
C ALA A 106 -6.72 19.18 -5.72
N LEU A 107 -6.99 18.08 -5.00
CA LEU A 107 -6.34 16.79 -5.20
C LEU A 107 -7.06 15.87 -6.19
N ASP A 108 -8.28 16.22 -6.59
CA ASP A 108 -9.08 15.39 -7.49
C ASP A 108 -8.34 15.11 -8.81
N THR A 109 -8.29 13.84 -9.19
CA THR A 109 -7.61 13.40 -10.40
C THR A 109 -8.48 12.44 -11.19
N ARG A 110 -8.42 12.54 -12.51
CA ARG A 110 -9.10 11.62 -13.42
C ARG A 110 -8.22 11.30 -14.60
N ILE A 111 -8.04 10.02 -14.85
CA ILE A 111 -7.24 9.51 -15.96
C ILE A 111 -8.04 8.53 -16.81
N SER A 112 -7.61 8.38 -18.06
CA SER A 112 -8.16 7.35 -18.94
C SER A 112 -7.09 6.76 -19.85
N PHE A 113 -7.32 5.55 -20.34
CA PHE A 113 -6.43 4.93 -21.32
C PHE A 113 -7.17 3.91 -22.18
N ALA A 114 -6.75 3.78 -23.42
CA ALA A 114 -7.30 2.79 -24.35
C ALA A 114 -6.66 1.41 -24.12
N THR A 115 -7.32 0.35 -24.60
CA THR A 115 -6.74 -1.02 -24.60
C THR A 115 -5.43 -1.12 -25.38
N SER A 116 -5.16 -0.19 -26.31
CA SER A 116 -3.93 -0.11 -27.09
C SER A 116 -2.83 0.73 -26.42
N ALA A 117 -3.09 1.40 -25.30
CA ALA A 117 -2.12 2.26 -24.63
C ALA A 117 -0.92 1.45 -24.14
N LYS A 118 0.29 1.97 -24.39
CA LYS A 118 1.55 1.30 -24.03
C LYS A 118 2.18 1.92 -22.80
N THR A 119 2.56 3.19 -22.92
CA THR A 119 3.44 3.90 -21.98
C THR A 119 2.81 5.10 -21.30
N ASP A 120 1.62 5.51 -21.73
CA ASP A 120 1.02 6.78 -21.29
C ASP A 120 -0.48 6.62 -21.06
N VAL A 121 -0.99 7.34 -20.06
CA VAL A 121 -2.42 7.59 -19.87
C VAL A 121 -2.80 8.99 -20.36
N GLN A 122 -4.10 9.28 -20.43
CA GLN A 122 -4.65 10.61 -20.67
C GLN A 122 -5.11 11.22 -19.35
N ILE A 123 -4.82 12.51 -19.14
CA ILE A 123 -5.26 13.27 -17.95
C ILE A 123 -6.55 14.02 -18.29
N GLU A 124 -7.67 13.50 -17.80
CA GLU A 124 -9.01 14.07 -17.97
C GLU A 124 -9.29 15.19 -16.96
N LYS A 125 -8.81 15.01 -15.72
CA LYS A 125 -8.81 16.04 -14.67
C LYS A 125 -7.43 16.07 -14.04
N LEU A 126 -6.77 17.22 -14.16
CA LEU A 126 -5.47 17.49 -13.55
C LEU A 126 -5.70 17.93 -12.10
N SER A 127 -4.93 17.39 -11.16
CA SER A 127 -4.91 17.88 -9.78
C SER A 127 -4.22 19.25 -9.74
N GLU A 128 -4.72 20.17 -8.92
CA GLU A 128 -4.19 21.53 -8.77
C GLU A 128 -2.95 21.56 -7.89
N LYS A 129 -2.77 20.57 -7.00
CA LYS A 129 -1.58 20.40 -6.17
C LYS A 129 -1.20 18.93 -6.00
N TRP A 130 -0.03 18.70 -5.42
CA TRP A 130 0.39 17.36 -5.01
C TRP A 130 -0.27 16.95 -3.70
N ASP A 131 -0.56 15.65 -3.56
CA ASP A 131 -0.91 15.07 -2.27
C ASP A 131 0.40 14.74 -1.54
N GLU A 132 0.68 15.39 -0.41
CA GLU A 132 1.89 15.13 0.37
C GLU A 132 1.80 13.85 1.21
N GLN A 133 0.58 13.31 1.39
CA GLN A 133 0.34 12.10 2.16
C GLN A 133 0.83 10.89 1.37
N SER A 134 1.97 10.33 1.79
CA SER A 134 2.52 9.14 1.15
C SER A 134 1.70 7.91 1.57
N PRO A 135 1.06 7.15 0.68
CA PRO A 135 0.30 5.98 1.09
C PRO A 135 1.22 4.80 1.44
N LEU A 136 0.75 3.89 2.29
CA LEU A 136 1.41 2.60 2.55
C LEU A 136 0.58 1.45 2.00
N TYR A 137 1.21 0.56 1.24
CA TYR A 137 0.60 -0.71 0.80
C TYR A 137 1.17 -1.87 1.61
N LEU A 138 0.32 -2.73 2.16
CA LEU A 138 0.69 -3.99 2.79
C LEU A 138 0.20 -5.15 1.92
N PRO A 139 1.12 -5.88 1.27
CA PRO A 139 0.75 -7.04 0.47
C PRO A 139 0.32 -8.22 1.36
N THR A 140 -0.27 -9.22 0.72
CA THR A 140 -0.73 -10.45 1.38
C THR A 140 0.41 -11.23 2.05
N ARG A 141 1.63 -11.12 1.49
CA ARG A 141 2.86 -11.75 2.00
C ARG A 141 3.67 -10.78 2.86
N GLU A 142 4.34 -11.32 3.86
CA GLU A 142 5.38 -10.58 4.59
C GLU A 142 6.62 -10.36 3.71
N LEU A 143 7.31 -9.24 3.92
CA LEU A 143 8.49 -8.86 3.13
C LEU A 143 9.79 -8.83 3.94
N LEU A 144 9.75 -9.16 5.24
CA LEU A 144 10.92 -9.08 6.11
C LEU A 144 11.99 -10.10 5.72
N THR A 145 11.58 -11.27 5.24
CA THR A 145 12.50 -12.34 4.82
C THR A 145 13.21 -12.02 3.50
N ILE A 146 12.55 -11.31 2.59
CA ILE A 146 13.14 -10.93 1.30
C ILE A 146 13.90 -9.60 1.36
N PHE A 147 13.63 -8.77 2.36
CA PHE A 147 14.17 -7.41 2.48
C PHE A 147 15.68 -7.27 2.24
N PRO A 148 16.57 -8.14 2.78
CA PRO A 148 18.01 -7.96 2.64
C PRO A 148 18.46 -7.87 1.18
N GLY A 149 18.94 -6.68 0.78
CA GLY A 149 19.40 -6.42 -0.60
C GLY A 149 18.28 -6.22 -1.64
N PHE A 150 17.01 -6.49 -1.31
CA PHE A 150 15.91 -6.47 -2.29
C PHE A 150 15.73 -5.13 -2.99
N VAL A 151 15.72 -4.02 -2.24
CA VAL A 151 15.53 -2.68 -2.82
C VAL A 151 16.63 -2.37 -3.84
N SER A 152 17.89 -2.64 -3.50
CA SER A 152 19.04 -2.41 -4.39
C SER A 152 18.95 -3.26 -5.66
N VAL A 153 18.62 -4.55 -5.53
CA VAL A 153 18.47 -5.44 -6.69
C VAL A 153 17.29 -5.01 -7.56
N TYR A 154 16.16 -4.64 -6.95
CA TYR A 154 14.96 -4.17 -7.65
C TYR A 154 15.23 -2.90 -8.45
N GLU A 155 16.00 -1.96 -7.90
CA GLU A 155 16.33 -0.70 -8.59
C GLU A 155 17.40 -0.88 -9.67
N GLY A 156 18.31 -1.84 -9.49
CA GLY A 156 19.40 -2.11 -10.43
C GLY A 156 19.08 -3.09 -11.56
N HIS A 157 18.01 -3.89 -11.44
CA HIS A 157 17.69 -4.96 -12.39
C HIS A 157 16.19 -5.05 -12.67
N TYR A 158 15.85 -5.62 -13.83
CA TYR A 158 14.48 -5.97 -14.13
C TYR A 158 14.04 -7.19 -13.30
N LEU A 159 13.07 -6.97 -12.40
CA LEU A 159 12.43 -8.01 -11.59
C LEU A 159 10.92 -8.04 -11.84
N GLU A 160 10.32 -9.23 -11.73
CA GLU A 160 8.88 -9.46 -11.87
C GLU A 160 8.08 -9.22 -10.56
N PHE A 161 8.73 -8.68 -9.52
CA PHE A 161 8.04 -8.34 -8.26
C PHE A 161 7.24 -7.06 -8.38
N GLU A 162 6.07 -6.97 -7.77
CA GLU A 162 5.25 -5.75 -7.78
C GLU A 162 5.98 -4.56 -7.14
N GLU A 163 5.78 -3.36 -7.69
CA GLU A 163 6.39 -2.13 -7.14
C GLU A 163 5.94 -1.83 -5.72
N THR A 164 4.73 -2.26 -5.33
CA THR A 164 4.25 -2.19 -3.95
C THR A 164 5.22 -2.85 -2.97
N TRP A 165 5.87 -3.95 -3.34
CA TRP A 165 6.82 -4.64 -2.46
C TRP A 165 8.06 -3.79 -2.23
N ARG A 166 8.58 -3.15 -3.28
CA ARG A 166 9.73 -2.25 -3.19
C ARG A 166 9.39 -1.04 -2.34
N ASP A 167 8.21 -0.45 -2.55
CA ASP A 167 7.77 0.71 -1.77
C ASP A 167 7.57 0.38 -0.28
N THR A 168 6.96 -0.76 0.06
CA THR A 168 6.86 -1.23 1.44
C THR A 168 8.24 -1.48 2.06
N CYS A 169 9.18 -2.06 1.29
CA CYS A 169 10.55 -2.28 1.76
C CYS A 169 11.26 -0.95 2.09
N LEU A 170 11.07 0.13 1.33
CA LEU A 170 11.61 1.45 1.73
C LEU A 170 11.11 1.89 3.12
N HIS A 171 9.84 1.63 3.43
CA HIS A 171 9.25 1.92 4.73
C HIS A 171 9.79 1.02 5.86
N LEU A 172 10.06 -0.25 5.56
CA LEU A 172 10.67 -1.19 6.50
C LEU A 172 12.10 -0.79 6.87
N GLY A 173 12.87 -0.32 5.89
CA GLY A 173 14.26 0.11 6.06
C GLY A 173 14.44 1.49 6.71
N SER A 174 13.35 2.25 6.88
CA SER A 174 13.40 3.59 7.47
C SER A 174 13.84 3.53 8.94
N PRO A 175 14.49 4.58 9.48
CA PRO A 175 14.83 4.67 10.90
C PRO A 175 13.58 4.58 11.79
N THR A 176 13.73 4.06 13.00
CA THR A 176 12.64 4.06 13.99
C THR A 176 12.36 5.46 14.50
N LEU A 177 11.10 5.70 14.89
CA LEU A 177 10.69 6.93 15.54
C LEU A 177 11.49 7.19 16.82
N LYS A 178 11.62 8.47 17.17
CA LYS A 178 12.19 8.94 18.44
C LYS A 178 11.25 9.99 19.05
N GLY A 179 11.22 10.09 20.38
CA GLY A 179 10.58 11.20 21.07
C GLY A 179 9.06 11.03 21.23
N PRO A 180 8.23 12.10 21.22
CA PRO A 180 6.81 12.01 21.58
C PRO A 180 5.97 11.01 20.78
N ARG A 181 6.26 10.85 19.48
CA ARG A 181 5.58 9.89 18.59
C ARG A 181 5.91 8.42 18.91
N GLU A 182 7.05 8.19 19.56
CA GLU A 182 7.47 6.87 20.05
C GLU A 182 6.52 6.36 21.15
N LYS A 183 6.04 7.24 22.03
CA LYS A 183 5.15 6.86 23.13
C LYS A 183 3.80 6.34 22.64
N TRP A 184 3.25 6.99 21.60
CA TRP A 184 2.02 6.51 20.98
C TRP A 184 2.26 5.19 20.24
N ALA A 185 3.36 5.10 19.47
CA ALA A 185 3.68 3.89 18.73
C ALA A 185 3.85 2.71 19.70
N ALA A 186 4.46 2.95 20.87
CA ALA A 186 4.61 1.96 21.93
C ALA A 186 3.27 1.38 22.40
N GLN A 187 2.19 2.17 22.47
CA GLN A 187 0.87 1.67 22.90
C GLN A 187 0.27 0.64 21.94
N ILE A 188 0.50 0.82 20.62
CA ILE A 188 0.01 -0.12 19.60
C ILE A 188 1.00 -1.26 19.40
N LEU A 189 2.29 -1.02 19.58
CA LEU A 189 3.33 -2.04 19.49
C LEU A 189 3.25 -3.05 20.64
N GLU A 190 2.95 -2.62 21.86
CA GLU A 190 2.93 -3.49 23.04
C GLU A 190 2.13 -4.79 22.83
N PRO A 191 0.85 -4.77 22.41
CA PRO A 191 0.11 -6.02 22.21
C PRO A 191 0.65 -6.86 21.03
N ILE A 192 1.31 -6.24 20.04
CA ILE A 192 1.96 -6.95 18.93
C ILE A 192 3.25 -7.63 19.42
N GLU A 193 4.10 -6.93 20.16
CA GLU A 193 5.33 -7.46 20.75
C GLU A 193 5.03 -8.59 21.75
N GLN A 194 3.97 -8.47 22.54
CA GLN A 194 3.48 -9.54 23.41
C GLN A 194 3.04 -10.78 22.61
N ALA A 195 2.32 -10.60 21.51
CA ALA A 195 1.90 -11.70 20.64
C ALA A 195 3.07 -12.37 19.90
N LEU A 196 4.11 -11.60 19.57
CA LEU A 196 5.37 -12.08 18.98
C LEU A 196 6.27 -12.76 20.01
N GLY A 197 6.14 -12.42 21.30
CA GLY A 197 7.06 -12.85 22.35
C GLY A 197 8.41 -12.15 22.30
N GLY A 198 8.52 -11.00 21.61
CA GLY A 198 9.80 -10.33 21.38
C GLY A 198 9.68 -9.09 20.52
N LYS A 199 10.84 -8.48 20.21
CA LYS A 199 10.93 -7.25 19.42
C LYS A 199 11.59 -7.48 18.08
N VAL A 200 11.09 -6.79 17.07
CA VAL A 200 11.68 -6.84 15.72
C VAL A 200 12.84 -5.86 15.63
N VAL A 201 14.01 -6.35 15.25
CA VAL A 201 15.22 -5.54 15.09
C VAL A 201 15.76 -5.68 13.68
N LEU A 202 16.31 -4.59 13.14
CA LEU A 202 17.06 -4.57 11.89
C LEU A 202 18.54 -4.46 12.26
N ASP A 203 19.34 -5.43 11.84
CA ASP A 203 20.79 -5.41 12.09
C ASP A 203 21.51 -4.45 11.13
N ASN A 204 22.82 -4.26 11.36
CA ASN A 204 23.65 -3.39 10.53
C ASN A 204 23.88 -3.94 9.11
N ASN A 205 23.61 -5.23 8.87
CA ASN A 205 23.74 -5.87 7.56
C ASN A 205 22.41 -5.84 6.77
N GLY A 206 21.38 -5.16 7.28
CA GLY A 206 20.08 -5.05 6.63
C GLY A 206 19.21 -6.30 6.76
N ARG A 207 19.42 -7.12 7.78
CA ARG A 207 18.62 -8.32 8.08
C ARG A 207 17.70 -8.10 9.28
N PHE A 208 16.47 -8.59 9.14
CA PHE A 208 15.49 -8.57 10.23
C PHE A 208 15.61 -9.79 11.12
N TYR A 209 15.50 -9.55 12.42
CA TYR A 209 15.49 -10.57 13.46
C TYR A 209 14.34 -10.33 14.44
N LEU A 210 13.87 -11.41 15.07
CA LEU A 210 13.00 -11.37 16.23
C LEU A 210 13.85 -11.63 17.48
N ASN A 211 13.99 -10.62 18.32
CA ASN A 211 14.75 -10.72 19.56
C ASN A 211 13.80 -11.13 20.71
N VAL A 212 13.95 -12.36 21.18
CA VAL A 212 13.10 -12.99 22.21
C VAL A 212 13.84 -12.96 23.55
N PRO A 213 13.28 -12.33 24.60
CA PRO A 213 13.88 -12.30 25.92
C PRO A 213 14.18 -13.72 26.44
N GLY A 214 15.45 -14.00 26.77
CA GLY A 214 15.89 -15.30 27.28
C GLY A 214 16.18 -16.38 26.23
N SER A 215 15.74 -16.22 24.97
CA SER A 215 16.02 -17.16 23.86
C SER A 215 16.97 -16.60 22.80
N GLY A 216 17.27 -15.30 22.85
CA GLY A 216 18.18 -14.65 21.93
C GLY A 216 17.50 -14.16 20.65
N SER A 217 18.32 -13.93 19.62
CA SER A 217 17.89 -13.38 18.33
C SER A 217 17.61 -14.50 17.33
N MET A 218 16.42 -14.51 16.74
CA MET A 218 16.01 -15.47 15.73
C MET A 218 15.92 -14.79 14.36
N GLU A 219 16.57 -15.35 13.33
CA GLU A 219 16.44 -14.87 11.96
C GLU A 219 14.98 -14.94 11.50
N MET A 220 14.50 -13.90 10.80
CA MET A 220 13.10 -13.86 10.37
C MET A 220 12.64 -15.10 9.58
N PRO A 221 13.44 -15.74 8.69
CA PRO A 221 13.06 -16.98 8.02
C PRO A 221 12.69 -18.15 8.95
N LEU A 222 13.22 -18.19 10.17
CA LEU A 222 12.92 -19.24 11.16
C LEU A 222 11.63 -18.97 11.96
N VAL A 223 11.09 -17.75 11.87
CA VAL A 223 9.84 -17.35 12.53
C VAL A 223 8.64 -17.84 11.71
N ALA A 224 7.58 -18.32 12.37
CA ALA A 224 6.35 -18.76 11.69
C ALA A 224 5.70 -17.64 10.86
N GLU A 225 5.12 -17.97 9.70
CA GLU A 225 4.65 -16.97 8.72
C GLU A 225 3.63 -15.95 9.28
N GLY A 226 2.64 -16.43 10.04
CA GLY A 226 1.68 -15.54 10.68
C GLY A 226 2.34 -14.56 11.66
N LEU A 227 3.40 -14.97 12.35
CA LEU A 227 4.20 -14.09 13.21
C LEU A 227 5.07 -13.14 12.39
N ARG A 228 5.61 -13.57 11.24
CA ARG A 228 6.35 -12.66 10.33
C ARG A 228 5.48 -11.51 9.82
N LYS A 229 4.20 -11.76 9.53
CA LYS A 229 3.24 -10.70 9.15
C LYS A 229 3.05 -9.68 10.28
N LEU A 230 2.90 -10.14 11.51
CA LEU A 230 2.84 -9.25 12.69
C LEU A 230 4.15 -8.51 12.93
N ALA A 231 5.29 -9.16 12.72
CA ALA A 231 6.60 -8.55 12.81
C ALA A 231 6.76 -7.42 11.78
N MET A 232 6.25 -7.62 10.56
CA MET A 232 6.26 -6.60 9.50
C MET A 232 5.44 -5.38 9.92
N LEU A 233 4.24 -5.61 10.46
CA LEU A 233 3.38 -4.56 11.00
C LEU A 233 4.07 -3.81 12.15
N ALA A 234 4.65 -4.53 13.11
CA ALA A 234 5.39 -3.94 14.22
C ALA A 234 6.53 -3.05 13.72
N ARG A 235 7.29 -3.52 12.72
CA ARG A 235 8.38 -2.73 12.14
C ARG A 235 7.86 -1.44 11.52
N LEU A 236 6.79 -1.49 10.73
CA LEU A 236 6.23 -0.31 10.06
C LEU A 236 5.65 0.72 11.04
N ILE A 237 5.05 0.26 12.13
CA ILE A 237 4.57 1.13 13.21
C ILE A 237 5.78 1.77 13.92
N ALA A 238 6.82 0.98 14.21
CA ALA A 238 8.04 1.48 14.84
C ALA A 238 8.80 2.51 13.98
N THR A 239 8.73 2.43 12.65
CA THR A 239 9.31 3.46 11.76
C THR A 239 8.42 4.69 11.57
N GLY A 240 7.20 4.70 12.14
CA GLY A 240 6.23 5.77 11.91
C GLY A 240 5.66 5.78 10.49
N SER A 241 6.02 4.79 9.68
CA SER A 241 5.57 4.68 8.30
C SER A 241 4.10 4.36 8.17
N VAL A 242 3.36 4.10 9.25
CA VAL A 242 1.89 3.99 9.20
C VAL A 242 1.23 5.31 9.65
N LEU A 243 1.90 6.04 10.54
CA LEU A 243 1.38 7.26 11.16
C LEU A 243 1.42 8.48 10.24
N ASP A 244 2.52 8.64 9.52
CA ASP A 244 2.78 9.84 8.72
C ASP A 244 2.15 9.79 7.31
N LYS A 245 1.32 8.78 7.02
CA LYS A 245 1.00 8.37 5.64
C LYS A 245 -0.39 8.72 5.13
N GLY A 246 -1.32 9.11 6.00
CA GLY A 246 -2.70 9.45 5.59
C GLY A 246 -3.54 8.27 5.08
N TYR A 247 -2.93 7.29 4.40
CA TYR A 247 -3.58 6.13 3.79
C TYR A 247 -2.84 4.82 4.08
N LEU A 248 -3.60 3.78 4.44
CA LEU A 248 -3.13 2.41 4.57
C LEU A 248 -3.98 1.49 3.69
N PHE A 249 -3.37 0.87 2.68
CA PHE A 249 -4.00 -0.16 1.86
C PHE A 249 -3.47 -1.53 2.30
N TRP A 250 -4.33 -2.40 2.81
CA TRP A 250 -3.95 -3.71 3.33
C TRP A 250 -4.72 -4.82 2.64
N ASP A 251 -4.00 -5.64 1.88
CA ASP A 251 -4.54 -6.78 1.16
C ASP A 251 -4.42 -8.06 2.01
N GLU A 252 -5.56 -8.71 2.27
CA GLU A 252 -5.71 -9.92 3.09
C GLU A 252 -4.91 -9.90 4.41
N PRO A 253 -5.21 -8.93 5.30
CA PRO A 253 -4.57 -8.83 6.62
C PRO A 253 -4.69 -10.11 7.44
N GLU A 254 -5.77 -10.86 7.28
CA GLU A 254 -6.07 -12.11 7.97
C GLU A 254 -5.29 -13.33 7.45
N ALA A 255 -4.73 -13.26 6.23
CA ALA A 255 -4.15 -14.44 5.60
C ALA A 255 -3.01 -15.00 6.45
N ASN A 256 -2.99 -16.33 6.63
CA ASN A 256 -2.01 -17.07 7.45
C ASN A 256 -2.02 -16.71 8.96
N LEU A 257 -3.09 -16.07 9.47
CA LEU A 257 -3.29 -15.78 10.89
C LEU A 257 -4.28 -16.75 11.54
N ASN A 258 -4.03 -17.09 12.81
CA ASN A 258 -5.01 -17.78 13.64
C ASN A 258 -6.05 -16.79 14.21
N PRO A 259 -7.22 -17.25 14.70
CA PRO A 259 -8.29 -16.38 15.17
C PRO A 259 -7.90 -15.39 16.28
N ARG A 260 -6.91 -15.73 17.13
CA ARG A 260 -6.43 -14.82 18.17
C ARG A 260 -5.68 -13.64 17.56
N LEU A 261 -4.82 -13.90 16.58
CA LEU A 261 -4.05 -12.86 15.89
C LEU A 261 -4.92 -12.01 14.97
N ILE A 262 -5.99 -12.57 14.39
CA ILE A 262 -6.97 -11.80 13.60
C ILE A 262 -7.60 -10.70 14.48
N ARG A 263 -8.03 -11.02 15.70
CA ARG A 263 -8.59 -10.01 16.63
C ARG A 263 -7.59 -8.92 16.98
N LEU A 264 -6.33 -9.30 17.18
CA LEU A 264 -5.25 -8.34 17.42
C LEU A 264 -5.08 -7.41 16.21
N VAL A 265 -5.00 -7.95 15.00
CA VAL A 265 -4.89 -7.14 13.77
C VAL A 265 -6.09 -6.21 13.61
N ALA A 266 -7.32 -6.68 13.86
CA ALA A 266 -8.51 -5.84 13.85
C ALA A 266 -8.42 -4.67 14.86
N SER A 267 -7.91 -4.93 16.06
CA SER A 267 -7.70 -3.86 17.06
C SER A 267 -6.66 -2.83 16.62
N VAL A 268 -5.58 -3.26 15.97
CA VAL A 268 -4.55 -2.36 15.42
C VAL A 268 -5.13 -1.53 14.28
N ILE A 269 -5.87 -2.14 13.34
CA ILE A 269 -6.58 -1.44 12.26
C ILE A 269 -7.49 -0.34 12.83
N HIS A 270 -8.28 -0.67 13.86
CA HIS A 270 -9.17 0.28 14.50
C HIS A 270 -8.41 1.43 15.18
N ALA A 271 -7.31 1.12 15.87
CA ALA A 271 -6.46 2.12 16.51
C ALA A 271 -5.84 3.08 15.49
N LEU A 272 -5.33 2.56 14.36
CA LEU A 272 -4.79 3.36 13.26
C LEU A 272 -5.87 4.27 12.65
N SER A 273 -7.05 3.71 12.39
CA SER A 273 -8.18 4.47 11.83
C SER A 273 -8.64 5.60 12.75
N SER A 274 -8.69 5.36 14.05
CA SER A 274 -9.07 6.35 15.06
C SER A 274 -8.07 7.51 15.19
N GLN A 275 -6.86 7.36 14.64
CA GLN A 275 -5.82 8.39 14.63
C GLN A 275 -5.76 9.17 13.31
N GLY A 276 -6.77 9.01 12.46
CA GLY A 276 -6.88 9.74 11.21
C GLY A 276 -6.12 9.10 10.05
N VAL A 277 -5.67 7.84 10.15
CA VAL A 277 -5.21 7.09 8.98
C VAL A 277 -6.45 6.54 8.26
N GLN A 278 -6.60 6.85 6.99
CA GLN A 278 -7.65 6.26 6.17
C GLN A 278 -7.24 4.84 5.74
N VAL A 279 -7.88 3.83 6.32
CA VAL A 279 -7.56 2.42 6.11
C VAL A 279 -8.49 1.82 5.05
N PHE A 280 -7.91 1.11 4.09
CA PHE A 280 -8.57 0.32 3.06
C PHE A 280 -8.16 -1.14 3.16
N ILE A 281 -9.13 -2.02 3.38
CA ILE A 281 -8.90 -3.46 3.55
C ILE A 281 -9.57 -4.20 2.41
N ALA A 282 -8.83 -5.08 1.76
CA ALA A 282 -9.40 -6.14 0.93
C ALA A 282 -9.36 -7.45 1.71
N THR A 283 -10.51 -8.07 1.89
CA THR A 283 -10.62 -9.32 2.65
C THR A 283 -11.65 -10.25 2.02
N HIS A 284 -11.46 -11.56 2.22
CA HIS A 284 -12.46 -12.58 1.92
C HIS A 284 -12.95 -13.26 3.21
N SER A 285 -12.49 -12.81 4.38
CA SER A 285 -12.83 -13.36 5.68
C SER A 285 -14.08 -12.72 6.25
N PHE A 286 -14.96 -13.57 6.77
CA PHE A 286 -16.12 -13.14 7.54
C PHE A 286 -15.78 -12.84 9.02
N PHE A 287 -14.58 -13.24 9.48
CA PHE A 287 -14.17 -13.12 10.89
C PHE A 287 -13.42 -11.83 11.22
N LEU A 288 -12.92 -11.13 10.20
CA LEU A 288 -12.21 -9.86 10.35
C LEU A 288 -13.22 -8.70 10.33
#